data_AF-A0A1V5JR59-F1
#
_entry.id   AF-A0A1V5JR59-F1
#
_cell.length_a   1.000
_cell.length_b   1.000
_cell.length_c   1.000
_cell.angle_alpha   90.00
_cell.angle_beta   90.00
_cell.angle_gamma   90.00
#
_symmetry.space_group_name_H-M   'P 1'
#
loop_
_entity.id
_entity.type
_entity.pdbx_description
1 polymer ?
#
loop_
_entity_poly.entity_id
_entity_poly.type
_entity_poly.pdbx_seq_one_letter_code
_entity_poly.pdbx_strand_id
1 'polypeptide(L)'
;MPIFVIGYKIPLTEQLLKHKRAASLTPDSIVSSLKFFAETTGGKAFFLNDSSQLYATLGAIKRELSHQYIVGFTSHNGDSQRKILRVQTKKKSHRVRTRQSYR
;
A
#
# COMPACT_ATOMS: atom_id res chain seq x y z
N MET A 1 4.94 3.74 -7.66
CA MET A 1 5.68 2.97 -6.63
C MET A 1 4.72 2.60 -5.50
N PRO A 2 4.73 1.36 -4.97
CA PRO A 2 3.90 0.97 -3.81
C PRO A 2 4.34 1.71 -2.54
N ILE A 3 3.40 2.31 -1.81
CA ILE A 3 3.67 2.93 -0.51
C ILE A 3 3.19 1.99 0.59
N PHE A 4 4.09 1.64 1.51
CA PHE A 4 3.75 0.93 2.73
C PHE A 4 3.84 1.88 3.92
N VAL A 5 2.82 1.86 4.75
CA VAL A 5 2.78 2.68 5.97
C VAL A 5 2.80 1.74 7.17
N ILE A 6 3.68 2.01 8.12
CA ILE A 6 3.66 1.37 9.43
C ILE A 6 3.47 2.48 10.46
N GLY A 7 2.28 2.52 11.06
CA GLY A 7 1.97 3.38 12.20
C GLY A 7 2.04 2.58 13.48
N TYR A 8 2.59 3.16 14.52
CA TYR A 8 2.56 2.57 15.86
C TYR A 8 1.58 3.37 16.73
N LYS A 9 0.65 2.68 17.39
CA LYS A 9 -0.20 3.29 18.41
C LYS A 9 0.62 3.44 19.68
N ILE A 10 1.47 4.46 19.70
CA ILE A 10 2.31 4.78 20.86
C ILE A 10 1.38 5.19 22.02
N PRO A 11 1.37 4.50 23.18
CA PRO A 11 0.76 5.05 24.40
C PRO A 11 1.70 6.03 25.11
N LEU A 12 2.85 6.35 24.53
CA LEU A 12 3.81 7.32 25.05
C LEU A 12 3.44 8.76 24.63
N THR A 13 2.69 9.35 25.56
CA THR A 13 2.95 10.68 26.11
C THR A 13 2.59 11.87 25.24
N GLU A 14 1.75 12.71 25.83
CA GLU A 14 1.43 14.09 25.50
C GLU A 14 2.65 15.00 25.16
N GLN A 15 3.88 14.51 25.30
CA GLN A 15 5.14 15.21 25.06
C GLN A 15 5.47 15.46 23.58
N LEU A 16 5.03 14.61 22.64
CA LEU A 16 5.25 14.83 21.19
C LEU A 16 4.18 15.77 20.57
N LEU A 17 3.15 16.16 21.34
CA LEU A 17 2.01 16.98 20.88
C LEU A 17 2.28 18.49 20.89
N LYS A 18 3.46 18.95 21.34
CA LYS A 18 3.80 20.39 21.39
C LYS A 18 4.03 21.05 20.02
N HIS A 19 4.02 20.29 18.93
CA HIS A 19 4.21 20.84 17.60
C HIS A 19 2.87 20.87 16.84
N LYS A 20 2.23 22.04 16.92
CA LYS A 20 1.13 22.58 16.11
C LYS A 20 0.38 21.55 15.25
N ARG A 21 -0.66 20.94 15.82
CA ARG A 21 -1.73 20.35 15.00
C ARG A 21 -2.59 21.48 14.45
N ALA A 22 -2.78 21.53 13.13
CA ALA A 22 -3.95 22.23 12.60
C ALA A 22 -5.19 21.56 13.23
N ALA A 23 -6.19 22.35 13.65
CA ALA A 23 -7.35 21.85 14.39
C ALA A 23 -8.15 20.75 13.66
N SER A 24 -7.92 20.57 12.35
CA SER A 24 -8.52 19.54 11.48
C SER A 24 -7.79 18.18 11.46
N LEU A 25 -6.59 18.06 12.02
CA LEU A 25 -5.78 16.84 12.02
C LEU A 25 -6.04 16.03 13.30
N THR A 26 -7.14 15.26 13.30
CA THR A 26 -7.40 14.24 14.31
C THR A 26 -6.55 12.99 14.03
N PRO A 27 -6.19 12.20 15.06
CA PRO A 27 -5.48 10.93 14.85
C PRO A 27 -6.19 10.00 13.86
N ASP A 28 -7.53 9.96 13.90
CA ASP A 28 -8.33 9.14 13.01
C ASP A 28 -8.31 9.66 11.55
N SER A 29 -8.29 10.98 11.35
CA SER A 29 -8.18 11.55 9.99
C SER A 29 -6.80 11.29 9.39
N ILE A 30 -5.74 11.29 10.20
CA ILE A 30 -4.38 10.92 9.77
C ILE A 30 -4.31 9.44 9.38
N VAL A 31 -4.83 8.55 10.23
CA VAL A 31 -4.85 7.09 9.99
C VAL A 31 -5.62 6.76 8.72
N SER A 32 -6.81 7.34 8.55
CA SER A 32 -7.64 7.13 7.35
C SER A 32 -6.97 7.66 6.08
N SER A 33 -6.36 8.84 6.12
CA SER A 33 -5.62 9.40 4.98
C SER A 33 -4.43 8.53 4.58
N LEU A 34 -3.62 8.10 5.55
CA LEU A 34 -2.47 7.23 5.30
C LEU A 34 -2.89 5.87 4.73
N LYS A 35 -3.99 5.31 5.23
CA LYS A 35 -4.57 4.07 4.70
C LYS A 35 -4.99 4.25 3.25
N PHE A 36 -5.71 5.33 2.94
CA PHE A 36 -6.14 5.64 1.58
C PHE A 36 -4.94 5.74 0.63
N PHE A 37 -3.92 6.54 0.96
CA PHE A 37 -2.72 6.68 0.12
C PHE A 37 -1.99 5.36 -0.13
N ALA A 38 -1.82 4.53 0.90
CA ALA A 38 -1.19 3.23 0.76
C ALA A 38 -1.98 2.30 -0.17
N GLU A 39 -3.31 2.27 -0.04
CA GLU A 39 -4.19 1.42 -0.84
C GLU A 39 -4.31 1.89 -2.30
N THR A 40 -4.40 3.20 -2.56
CA THR A 40 -4.43 3.76 -3.91
C THR A 40 -3.14 3.46 -4.66
N THR A 41 -2.00 3.53 -3.96
CA THR A 41 -0.72 3.10 -4.49
C THR A 41 -0.52 1.60 -4.35
N GLY A 42 -1.58 0.79 -4.21
CA GLY A 42 -1.56 -0.68 -4.16
C GLY A 42 -0.59 -1.32 -3.14
N GLY A 43 -0.10 -0.53 -2.19
CA GLY A 43 0.59 -0.99 -1.00
C GLY A 43 -0.40 -1.28 0.11
N LYS A 44 0.04 -1.18 1.37
CA LYS A 44 -0.78 -1.46 2.56
C LYS A 44 -0.37 -0.56 3.72
N ALA A 45 -1.33 -0.21 4.56
CA ALA A 45 -1.09 0.44 5.84
C ALA A 45 -1.27 -0.56 6.99
N PHE A 46 -0.32 -0.58 7.92
CA PHE A 46 -0.33 -1.41 9.12
C PHE A 46 -0.28 -0.48 10.33
N PHE A 47 -1.27 -0.60 11.22
CA PHE A 47 -1.30 0.16 12.47
C PHE A 47 -1.16 -0.82 13.62
N LEU A 48 0.00 -0.82 14.26
CA LEU A 48 0.43 -1.81 15.24
C LEU A 48 0.19 -1.29 16.66
N ASN A 49 -0.25 -2.19 17.54
CA ASN A 49 -0.44 -1.88 18.96
C ASN A 49 0.76 -2.30 19.82
N ASP A 50 1.60 -3.21 19.29
CA ASP A 50 2.75 -3.78 20.00
C ASP A 50 3.96 -3.92 19.07
N SER A 51 5.14 -3.63 19.61
CA SER A 51 6.46 -3.71 19.00
C SER A 51 6.79 -5.12 18.52
N SER A 52 6.26 -6.14 19.18
CA SER A 52 6.37 -7.54 18.77
C SER A 52 5.81 -7.79 17.36
N GLN A 53 4.82 -6.99 16.93
CA GLN A 53 4.18 -7.10 15.61
C GLN A 53 5.01 -6.47 14.48
N LEU A 54 6.04 -5.69 14.80
CA LEU A 54 6.84 -4.98 13.80
C LEU A 54 7.60 -5.95 12.90
N TYR A 55 8.29 -6.93 13.47
CA TYR A 55 9.04 -7.92 12.70
C TYR A 55 8.14 -8.76 11.80
N ALA A 56 6.97 -9.18 12.31
CA ALA A 56 5.98 -9.89 11.52
C ALA A 56 5.47 -9.04 10.34
N THR A 57 5.24 -7.75 10.58
CA THR A 57 4.80 -6.79 9.55
C THR A 57 5.86 -6.57 8.48
N LEU A 58 7.12 -6.38 8.88
CA LEU A 58 8.24 -6.27 7.94
C LEU A 58 8.41 -7.54 7.11
N GLY A 59 8.25 -8.72 7.72
CA GLY A 59 8.25 -10.00 7.02
C GLY A 59 7.13 -10.11 5.99
N ALA A 60 5.93 -9.62 6.31
CA ALA A 60 4.81 -9.58 5.38
C ALA A 60 5.05 -8.61 4.21
N ILE A 61 5.64 -7.43 4.47
CA ILE A 61 6.01 -6.45 3.44
C ILE A 61 7.09 -7.02 2.51
N LYS A 62 8.15 -7.60 3.07
CA LYS A 62 9.21 -8.28 2.30
C LYS A 62 8.60 -9.34 1.39
N ARG A 63 7.72 -10.19 1.93
CA ARG A 63 7.04 -11.23 1.15
C ARG A 63 6.21 -10.62 0.03
N GLU A 64 5.44 -9.57 0.28
CA GLU A 64 4.66 -8.90 -0.78
C GLU A 64 5.58 -8.35 -1.89
N LEU A 65 6.65 -7.65 -1.51
CA LEU A 65 7.62 -7.07 -2.46
C LEU A 65 8.32 -8.14 -3.31
N SER A 66 8.65 -9.30 -2.73
CA SER A 66 9.26 -10.42 -3.47
C SER A 66 8.35 -11.07 -4.51
N HIS A 67 7.03 -10.79 -4.48
CA HIS A 67 6.06 -11.34 -5.44
C HIS A 67 5.46 -10.24 -6.34
N GLN A 68 6.12 -9.08 -6.45
CA GLN A 68 5.74 -8.04 -7.40
C GLN A 68 6.42 -8.27 -8.75
N TYR A 69 5.60 -8.30 -9.81
CA TYR A 69 6.06 -8.47 -11.18
C TYR A 69 5.60 -7.26 -12.01
N ILE A 70 6.51 -6.75 -12.85
CA ILE A 70 6.19 -5.73 -13.86
C ILE A 70 6.04 -6.46 -15.19
N VAL A 71 4.86 -6.35 -15.80
CA VAL A 71 4.57 -6.94 -17.11
C VAL A 71 4.45 -5.81 -18.13
N GLY A 72 5.40 -5.74 -19.05
CA GLY A 72 5.34 -4.87 -20.22
C GLY A 72 4.67 -5.58 -21.39
N PHE A 73 3.82 -4.88 -22.12
CA PHE A 73 3.22 -5.38 -23.37
C PHE A 73 3.29 -4.30 -24.43
N THR A 74 3.80 -4.66 -25.61
CA THR A 74 3.88 -3.78 -26.77
C THR A 74 3.04 -4.37 -27.90
N SER A 75 2.10 -3.60 -28.46
CA SER A 75 1.35 -4.02 -29.65
C SER A 75 2.13 -3.64 -30.90
N HIS A 76 2.46 -4.61 -31.76
CA HIS A 76 3.17 -4.36 -33.03
C HIS A 76 2.24 -3.89 -34.17
N ASN A 77 0.93 -4.07 -34.02
CA ASN A 77 -0.04 -3.60 -35.00
C ASN A 77 -0.45 -2.19 -34.60
N GLY A 78 -0.29 -1.22 -35.51
CA GLY A 78 -0.61 0.21 -35.35
C GLY A 78 -2.10 0.52 -35.19
N ASP A 79 -2.85 -0.43 -34.67
CA ASP A 79 -4.26 -0.30 -34.34
C ASP A 79 -4.38 0.56 -33.08
N SER A 80 -5.06 1.70 -33.18
CA SER A 80 -5.17 2.73 -32.13
C SER A 80 -6.05 2.30 -30.94
N GLN A 81 -6.52 1.05 -30.96
CA GLN A 81 -7.44 0.53 -29.96
C GLN A 81 -6.76 0.28 -28.61
N ARG A 82 -7.44 0.73 -27.55
CA ARG A 82 -7.03 0.49 -26.17
C ARG A 82 -7.06 -1.01 -25.86
N LYS A 83 -5.90 -1.61 -25.61
CA LYS A 83 -5.81 -3.02 -25.20
C LYS A 83 -5.88 -3.16 -23.68
N ILE A 84 -6.62 -4.18 -23.23
CA ILE A 84 -6.78 -4.50 -21.81
C ILE A 84 -5.97 -5.76 -21.51
N LEU A 85 -5.02 -5.64 -20.57
CA LEU A 85 -4.25 -6.78 -20.06
C LEU A 85 -5.02 -7.42 -18.91
N ARG A 86 -5.38 -8.69 -19.08
CA ARG A 86 -5.98 -9.51 -18.01
C ARG A 86 -4.95 -10.50 -17.49
N VAL A 87 -4.65 -10.42 -16.20
CA VAL A 87 -3.73 -11.35 -15.53
C VAL A 87 -4.54 -12.38 -14.74
N GLN A 88 -4.26 -13.67 -14.95
CA GLN A 88 -4.91 -14.78 -14.27
C GLN A 88 -3.86 -15.75 -13.72
N THR A 89 -4.13 -16.35 -12.56
CA THR A 89 -3.30 -17.41 -11.99
C THR A 89 -3.96 -18.76 -12.20
N LYS A 90 -3.17 -19.80 -12.47
CA LYS A 90 -3.68 -21.18 -12.59
C LYS A 90 -4.28 -21.70 -11.28
N LYS A 91 -3.69 -21.31 -10.13
CA LYS A 91 -4.15 -21.73 -8.81
C LYS A 91 -5.04 -20.65 -8.18
N LYS A 92 -6.31 -21.00 -7.95
CA LYS A 92 -7.35 -20.10 -7.41
C LYS A 92 -7.05 -19.55 -6.00
N SER A 93 -6.14 -20.17 -5.24
CA SER A 93 -5.72 -19.67 -3.92
C SER A 93 -4.84 -18.42 -3.98
N HIS A 94 -4.32 -18.05 -5.17
CA HIS A 94 -3.50 -16.86 -5.32
C HIS A 94 -4.36 -15.64 -5.64
N ARG A 95 -4.17 -14.58 -4.88
CA ARG A 95 -4.82 -13.29 -5.14
C ARG A 95 -3.96 -12.48 -6.11
N VAL A 96 -4.50 -12.18 -7.28
CA VAL A 96 -3.88 -11.29 -8.28
C VAL A 96 -4.41 -9.88 -8.07
N ARG A 97 -3.52 -8.89 -8.06
CA ARG A 97 -3.88 -7.47 -8.07
C ARG A 97 -3.13 -6.79 -9.21
N THR A 98 -3.86 -6.16 -10.12
CA THR A 98 -3.28 -5.32 -11.17
C THR A 98 -3.48 -3.86 -10.80
N ARG A 99 -2.57 -3.00 -11.25
CA ARG A 99 -2.71 -1.55 -11.17
C ARG A 99 -3.08 -1.05 -12.55
N GLN A 100 -3.96 -0.07 -12.63
CA GLN A 100 -3.99 0.76 -13.84
C GLN A 100 -2.62 1.46 -13.92
N SER A 101 -1.92 1.28 -15.03
CA SER A 101 -0.66 1.96 -15.27
C SER A 101 -0.87 3.47 -15.14
N TYR A 102 0.12 4.17 -14.61
CA TYR A 102 0.14 5.63 -14.70
C TYR A 102 0.11 6.02 -16.18
N ARG A 103 -0.72 7.01 -16.47
CA ARG A 103 -0.77 7.69 -17.77
C ARG A 103 0.46 8.55 -17.93
#